data_AF-A0A495TAU9-F1
#
_entry.id   AF-A0A495TAU9-F1
#
_cell.length_a   1.000
_cell.length_b   1.000
_cell.length_c   1.000
_cell.angle_alpha   90.00
_cell.angle_beta   90.00
_cell.angle_gamma   90.00
#
_symmetry.space_group_name_H-M   'P 1'
#
loop_
_entity.id
_entity.type
_entity.pdbx_description
1 polymer ?
#
loop_
_entity_poly.entity_id
_entity_poly.type
_entity_poly.pdbx_seq_one_letter_code
_entity_poly.pdbx_strand_id
1 'polypeptide(L)'
;MADQGVTAKTSMLKRSFAEFFELRDMVDKISLEAKHINDMNLTVGGNDEIGKQYHKQVDEGTKNLTDLLRTIHATMLSVGENGEVLAATLDNANDQAGDIAKF
;
A
#
# COMPACT_ATOMS: atom_id res chain seq x y z
N MET A 1 -19.56 31.78 -7.92
CA MET A 1 -18.14 31.53 -8.22
C MET A 1 -17.72 30.36 -7.35
N ALA A 2 -17.25 29.25 -7.94
CA ALA A 2 -16.75 28.13 -7.13
C ALA A 2 -15.60 28.63 -6.25
N ASP A 3 -15.62 28.29 -4.96
CA ASP A 3 -14.57 28.70 -4.01
C ASP A 3 -13.25 28.04 -4.43
N GLN A 4 -12.33 28.82 -5.01
CA GLN A 4 -11.02 28.37 -5.46
C GLN A 4 -10.22 27.68 -4.34
N GLY A 5 -10.54 27.96 -3.07
CA GLY A 5 -9.91 27.32 -1.92
C GLY A 5 -10.33 25.86 -1.69
N VAL A 6 -11.52 25.44 -2.12
CA VAL A 6 -12.02 24.07 -1.90
C VAL A 6 -11.43 23.11 -2.93
N THR A 7 -11.44 23.47 -4.21
CA THR A 7 -10.88 22.65 -5.30
C THR A 7 -9.37 22.43 -5.15
N ALA A 8 -8.64 23.42 -4.64
CA ALA A 8 -7.21 23.27 -4.35
C ALA A 8 -6.97 22.27 -3.20
N LYS A 9 -7.81 22.27 -2.16
CA LYS A 9 -7.71 21.33 -1.03
C LYS A 9 -8.06 19.89 -1.43
N THR A 10 -9.08 19.69 -2.26
CA THR A 10 -9.43 18.35 -2.77
C THR A 10 -8.38 17.81 -3.74
N SER A 11 -7.77 18.67 -4.56
CA SER A 11 -6.64 18.30 -5.43
C SER A 11 -5.42 17.85 -4.61
N MET A 12 -5.11 18.56 -3.53
CA MET A 12 -4.05 18.13 -2.59
C MET A 12 -4.40 16.79 -1.92
N LEU A 13 -5.65 16.59 -1.53
CA LEU A 13 -6.10 15.35 -0.91
C LEU A 13 -5.96 14.15 -1.86
N LYS A 14 -6.37 14.29 -3.13
CA LYS A 14 -6.16 13.26 -4.17
C LYS A 14 -4.69 12.91 -4.32
N ARG A 15 -3.82 13.93 -4.38
CA ARG A 15 -2.38 13.73 -4.48
C ARG A 15 -1.82 12.97 -3.28
N SER A 16 -2.22 13.32 -2.06
CA SER A 16 -1.79 12.60 -0.86
C SER A 16 -2.26 11.14 -0.83
N PHE A 17 -3.44 10.84 -1.36
CA PHE A 17 -3.88 9.44 -1.48
C PHE A 17 -3.17 8.68 -2.60
N ALA A 18 -2.79 9.37 -3.68
CA ALA A 18 -1.99 8.77 -4.74
C ALA A 18 -0.60 8.30 -4.26
N GLU A 19 -0.01 9.00 -3.28
CA GLU A 19 1.27 8.60 -2.65
C GLU A 19 1.19 7.21 -2.00
N PHE A 20 0.01 6.76 -1.55
CA PHE A 20 -0.15 5.39 -1.01
C PHE A 20 0.00 4.31 -2.09
N PHE A 21 -0.33 4.60 -3.35
CA PHE A 21 -0.05 3.68 -4.46
C PHE A 21 1.45 3.62 -4.78
N GLU A 22 2.16 4.74 -4.68
CA GLU A 22 3.62 4.75 -4.85
C GLU A 22 4.32 3.97 -3.73
N LEU A 23 3.86 4.14 -2.48
CA LEU A 23 4.33 3.36 -1.34
C LEU A 23 4.05 1.85 -1.54
N ARG A 24 2.86 1.50 -2.04
CA ARG A 24 2.50 0.11 -2.38
C ARG A 24 3.49 -0.49 -3.38
N ASP A 25 3.81 0.22 -4.45
CA ASP A 25 4.75 -0.27 -5.49
C ASP A 25 6.16 -0.49 -4.93
N MET A 26 6.59 0.31 -3.95
CA MET A 26 7.86 0.06 -3.24
C MET A 26 7.79 -1.18 -2.35
N VAL A 27 6.66 -1.40 -1.65
CA VAL A 27 6.45 -2.59 -0.83
C VAL A 27 6.37 -3.86 -1.70
N ASP A 28 5.84 -3.79 -2.92
CA ASP A 28 5.87 -4.90 -3.86
C ASP A 28 7.29 -5.31 -4.25
N LYS A 29 8.17 -4.34 -4.51
CA LYS A 29 9.59 -4.61 -4.79
C LYS A 29 10.27 -5.28 -3.60
N ILE A 30 10.04 -4.78 -2.38
CA ILE A 30 10.57 -5.40 -1.15
C ILE A 30 10.01 -6.81 -0.96
N SER A 31 8.73 -7.03 -1.26
CA SER A 31 8.07 -8.34 -1.17
C SER A 31 8.69 -9.36 -2.13
N LEU A 32 9.04 -8.94 -3.35
CA LEU A 32 9.74 -9.80 -4.32
C LEU A 32 11.13 -10.21 -3.82
N GLU A 33 11.91 -9.27 -3.28
CA GLU A 33 13.22 -9.57 -2.70
C GLU A 33 13.12 -10.47 -1.46
N ALA A 34 12.15 -10.20 -0.57
CA ALA A 34 11.91 -11.03 0.61
C ALA A 34 11.50 -12.46 0.23
N LYS A 35 10.67 -12.61 -0.79
CA LYS A 35 10.32 -13.92 -1.34
C LYS A 35 11.54 -14.62 -1.94
N HIS A 36 12.37 -13.90 -2.70
CA HIS A 36 13.59 -14.46 -3.27
C HIS A 36 14.54 -14.97 -2.18
N ILE A 37 14.72 -14.21 -1.10
CA ILE A 37 15.50 -14.63 0.08
C ILE A 37 14.88 -15.86 0.73
N ASN A 38 13.56 -15.90 0.93
CA ASN A 38 12.87 -17.05 1.49
C ASN A 38 13.06 -18.31 0.61
N ASP A 39 12.91 -18.17 -0.70
CA ASP A 39 13.10 -19.26 -1.66
C ASP A 39 14.55 -19.77 -1.64
N MET A 40 15.54 -18.88 -1.54
CA MET A 40 16.94 -19.28 -1.32
C MET A 40 17.11 -19.99 0.02
N ASN A 41 16.59 -19.44 1.11
CA ASN A 41 16.70 -20.05 2.45
C ASN A 41 16.16 -21.48 2.47
N LEU A 42 15.03 -21.74 1.79
CA LEU A 42 14.44 -23.07 1.65
C LEU A 42 15.32 -24.07 0.88
N THR A 43 16.33 -23.60 0.13
CA THR A 43 17.20 -24.45 -0.70
C THR A 43 18.62 -24.63 -0.17
N VAL A 44 19.12 -23.71 0.66
CA VAL A 44 20.54 -23.64 1.08
C VAL A 44 20.90 -24.66 2.18
N GLY A 45 19.93 -25.11 2.99
CA GLY A 45 20.20 -25.98 4.14
C GLY A 45 20.47 -27.46 3.79
N GLY A 46 19.90 -27.98 2.71
CA GLY A 46 19.85 -29.42 2.50
C GLY A 46 19.06 -30.15 3.61
N ASN A 47 18.97 -31.49 3.52
CA ASN A 47 18.19 -32.30 4.47
C ASN A 47 19.03 -32.90 5.62
N ASP A 48 20.31 -32.49 5.72
CA ASP A 48 21.18 -32.92 6.81
C ASP A 48 20.83 -32.20 8.13
N GLU A 49 21.48 -32.60 9.22
CA GLU A 49 21.15 -32.06 10.55
C GLU A 49 21.49 -30.57 10.66
N ILE A 50 22.47 -30.08 9.89
CA ILE A 50 22.84 -28.66 9.83
C ILE A 50 21.75 -27.88 9.11
N GLY A 51 21.27 -28.38 7.97
CA GLY A 51 20.15 -27.83 7.24
C GLY A 51 18.89 -27.71 8.08
N LYS A 52 18.52 -28.78 8.81
CA LYS A 52 17.36 -28.75 9.71
C LYS A 52 17.51 -27.70 10.82
N GLN A 53 18.71 -27.53 11.38
CA GLN A 53 18.96 -26.50 12.39
C GLN A 53 18.87 -25.09 11.80
N TYR A 54 19.38 -24.90 10.58
CA TYR A 54 19.26 -23.64 9.84
C TYR A 54 17.79 -23.29 9.58
N HIS A 55 17.01 -24.20 8.99
CA HIS A 55 15.58 -24.00 8.72
C HIS A 55 14.76 -23.66 9.97
N LYS A 56 15.04 -24.33 11.10
CA LYS A 56 14.41 -24.00 12.39
C LYS A 56 14.65 -22.56 12.86
N GLN A 57 15.74 -21.93 12.43
CA GLN A 57 16.08 -20.56 12.84
C GLN A 57 15.54 -19.50 11.87
N VAL A 58 15.47 -19.81 10.57
CA VAL A 58 15.22 -18.77 9.55
C VAL A 58 13.85 -18.85 8.88
N ASP A 59 13.24 -20.03 8.78
CA ASP A 59 12.02 -20.22 7.98
C ASP A 59 10.84 -19.43 8.56
N GLU A 60 10.64 -19.46 9.87
CA GLU A 60 9.55 -18.74 10.53
C GLU A 60 9.72 -17.22 10.38
N GLY A 61 10.93 -16.71 10.60
CA GLY A 61 11.22 -15.28 10.48
C GLY A 61 11.00 -14.75 9.06
N THR A 62 11.45 -15.49 8.05
CA THR A 62 11.30 -15.09 6.63
C THR A 62 9.86 -15.21 6.13
N LYS A 63 9.11 -16.22 6.60
CA LYS A 63 7.66 -16.29 6.38
C LYS A 63 6.94 -15.10 7.01
N ASN A 64 7.21 -14.80 8.28
CA ASN A 64 6.57 -13.70 9.01
C ASN A 64 6.84 -12.34 8.35
N LEU A 65 8.06 -12.12 7.84
CA LEU A 65 8.38 -10.92 7.07
C LEU A 65 7.54 -10.83 5.79
N THR A 66 7.41 -11.94 5.05
CA THR A 66 6.61 -12.00 3.82
C THR A 66 5.13 -11.69 4.09
N ASP A 67 4.57 -12.23 5.17
CA ASP A 67 3.18 -12.01 5.56
C ASP A 67 2.93 -10.56 6.05
N LEU A 68 3.90 -9.97 6.76
CA LEU A 68 3.85 -8.56 7.17
C LEU A 68 3.85 -7.64 5.95
N LEU A 69 4.75 -7.86 4.99
CA LEU A 69 4.83 -7.05 3.78
C LEU A 69 3.53 -7.12 2.96
N ARG A 70 2.92 -8.31 2.86
CA ARG A 70 1.59 -8.47 2.22
C ARG A 70 0.51 -7.65 2.92
N THR A 71 0.54 -7.60 4.25
CA THR A 71 -0.43 -6.82 5.04
C THR A 71 -0.24 -5.32 4.84
N ILE A 72 1.01 -4.85 4.82
CA ILE A 72 1.34 -3.45 4.53
C ILE A 72 0.87 -3.06 3.13
N HIS A 73 1.17 -3.89 2.12
CA HIS A 73 0.71 -3.69 0.75
C HIS A 73 -0.82 -3.54 0.67
N ALA A 74 -1.56 -4.48 1.25
CA ALA A 74 -3.02 -4.44 1.25
C ALA A 74 -3.59 -3.20 1.97
N THR A 75 -2.95 -2.79 3.06
CA THR A 75 -3.35 -1.59 3.82
C THR A 75 -3.13 -0.33 2.98
N MET A 76 -1.98 -0.20 2.32
CA MET A 76 -1.69 0.94 1.45
C MET A 76 -2.68 1.04 0.28
N LEU A 77 -2.97 -0.09 -0.38
CA LEU A 77 -3.98 -0.14 -1.44
C LEU A 77 -5.34 0.36 -0.94
N SER A 78 -5.80 -0.17 0.20
CA SER A 78 -7.10 0.21 0.79
C SER A 78 -7.16 1.69 1.15
N VAL A 79 -6.08 2.27 1.68
CA VAL A 79 -6.04 3.71 1.99
C VAL A 79 -6.08 4.55 0.72
N GLY A 80 -5.32 4.18 -0.31
CA GLY A 80 -5.32 4.87 -1.60
C GLY A 80 -6.71 4.86 -2.25
N GLU A 81 -7.34 3.69 -2.38
CA GLU A 81 -8.67 3.53 -2.99
C GLU A 81 -9.76 4.28 -2.24
N ASN A 82 -9.85 4.10 -0.91
CA ASN A 82 -10.85 4.79 -0.09
C ASN A 82 -10.65 6.31 -0.12
N GLY A 83 -9.39 6.74 -0.20
CA GLY A 83 -9.02 8.13 -0.31
C GLY A 83 -9.41 8.79 -1.62
N GLU A 84 -9.20 8.11 -2.75
CA GLU A 84 -9.67 8.57 -4.06
C GLU A 84 -11.20 8.71 -4.09
N VAL A 85 -11.92 7.73 -3.54
CA VAL A 85 -13.39 7.76 -3.44
C VAL A 85 -13.88 8.94 -2.61
N LEU A 86 -13.24 9.18 -1.45
CA LEU A 86 -13.57 10.34 -0.61
C LEU A 86 -13.31 11.66 -1.34
N ALA A 87 -12.17 11.79 -1.99
CA ALA A 87 -11.82 13.01 -2.69
C ALA A 87 -12.75 13.29 -3.88
N ALA A 88 -13.15 12.25 -4.63
CA ALA A 88 -14.17 12.36 -5.68
C ALA A 88 -15.54 12.77 -5.13
N THR A 89 -15.93 12.24 -3.96
CA THR A 89 -17.19 12.60 -3.29
C THR A 89 -17.21 14.07 -2.90
N LEU A 90 -16.09 14.59 -2.37
CA LEU A 90 -15.96 16.00 -1.99
C LEU A 90 -16.01 16.93 -3.20
N ASP A 91 -15.37 16.57 -4.32
CA ASP A 91 -15.45 17.35 -5.55
C ASP A 91 -16.88 17.43 -6.08
N ASN A 92 -17.58 16.29 -6.14
CA ASN A 92 -18.97 16.26 -6.59
C ASN A 92 -19.90 17.10 -5.70
N ALA A 93 -19.70 17.04 -4.37
CA ALA A 93 -20.47 17.85 -3.42
C ALA A 93 -20.19 19.35 -3.61
N ASN A 94 -18.94 19.72 -3.89
CA ASN A 94 -18.57 21.11 -4.17
C ASN A 94 -19.20 21.62 -5.47
N ASP A 95 -19.22 20.82 -6.53
CA ASP A 95 -19.86 21.17 -7.80
C ASP A 95 -21.36 21.39 -7.61
N GLN A 96 -22.04 20.49 -6.89
CA GLN A 96 -23.46 20.63 -6.55
C GLN A 96 -23.75 21.89 -5.71
N ALA A 97 -22.93 22.18 -4.69
CA ALA A 97 -23.08 23.38 -3.88
C ALA A 97 -22.86 24.66 -4.71
N GLY A 98 -21.88 24.64 -5.61
CA GLY A 98 -21.59 25.73 -6.53
C GLY A 98 -22.72 25.99 -7.54
N ASP A 99 -23.46 24.97 -7.94
CA ASP A 99 -24.62 25.10 -8.82
C ASP A 99 -25.87 25.61 -8.09
N ILE A 100 -26.10 25.17 -6.84
CA ILE A 100 -27.18 25.71 -5.99
C ILE A 100 -26.96 27.20 -5.69
N ALA A 101 -25.72 27.61 -5.40
CA ALA A 101 -25.39 29.00 -5.07
C ALA A 101 -25.41 29.97 -6.27
N LYS A 102 -25.63 29.48 -7.49
CA LYS A 102 -25.85 30.30 -8.69
C LYS A 102 -27.32 30.70 -8.89
N PHE A 103 -28.23 30.14 -8.10
CA PHE A 103 -29.64 30.53 -8.01
C PHE A 103 -29.90 31.31 -6.72
#